data_AF-A0A747RXL7-F1
#
_entry.id   AF-A0A747RXL7-F1
#
_cell.length_a   1.000
_cell.length_b   1.000
_cell.length_c   1.000
_cell.angle_alpha   90.00
_cell.angle_beta   90.00
_cell.angle_gamma   90.00
#
_symmetry.space_group_name_H-M   'P 1'
#
loop_
_entity.id
_entity.type
_entity.pdbx_description
1 polymer ?
#
loop_
_entity_poly.entity_id
_entity_poly.type
_entity_poly.pdbx_seq_one_letter_code
_entity_poly.pdbx_strand_id
1 'polypeptide(L)'
;MRINILLLTSLLVAGPALAGEAHVCKSQTVANSAANAELTDNTVFKCGESISGTIPALAREGWKIVQQTDQADVTDPSKTYAQLIIQKD
;
A
#
# COMPACT_ATOMS: atom_id res chain seq x y z
N MET A 1 29.83 33.29 41.16
CA MET A 1 28.73 33.21 40.18
C MET A 1 28.38 31.73 40.03
N ARG A 2 27.25 31.28 40.60
CA ARG A 2 26.85 29.86 40.61
C ARG A 2 26.20 29.54 39.26
N ILE A 3 26.88 28.75 38.43
CA ILE A 3 26.31 28.24 37.19
C ILE A 3 25.33 27.12 37.57
N ASN A 4 24.05 27.37 37.29
CA ASN A 4 22.95 26.46 37.53
C ASN A 4 23.09 25.27 36.56
N ILE A 5 23.52 24.13 37.09
CA ILE A 5 23.49 22.83 36.41
C ILE A 5 22.05 22.33 36.52
N LEU A 6 21.21 22.55 35.52
CA LEU A 6 19.92 21.88 35.34
C LEU A 6 19.30 22.41 34.05
N LEU A 7 19.60 21.78 32.92
CA LEU A 7 18.81 21.84 31.65
C LEU A 7 19.60 21.12 30.55
N LEU A 8 19.67 19.78 30.57
CA LEU A 8 20.29 19.03 29.47
C LEU A 8 19.78 17.59 29.30
N THR A 9 18.63 17.23 29.86
CA THR A 9 18.12 15.84 29.82
C THR A 9 16.89 15.61 28.94
N SER A 10 16.46 16.58 28.13
CA SER A 10 15.49 16.31 27.05
C SER A 10 16.20 15.81 25.80
N LEU A 11 16.89 14.66 25.91
CA LEU A 11 17.34 13.92 24.75
C LEU A 11 16.08 13.26 24.17
N LEU A 12 15.49 13.90 23.16
CA LEU A 12 14.40 13.34 22.40
C LEU A 12 14.85 11.96 21.91
N VAL A 13 14.15 10.92 22.37
CA VAL A 13 14.19 9.61 21.74
C VAL A 13 13.57 9.80 20.35
N ALA A 14 14.39 10.19 19.38
CA ALA A 14 14.10 9.96 17.98
C ALA A 14 14.18 8.44 17.81
N GLY A 15 13.05 7.76 18.04
CA GLY A 15 12.92 6.36 17.66
C GLY A 15 13.29 6.22 16.18
N PRO A 16 13.85 5.07 15.76
CA PRO A 16 14.16 4.85 14.36
C PRO A 16 12.88 5.10 13.56
N ALA A 17 12.92 6.05 12.64
CA ALA A 17 11.88 6.16 11.62
C ALA A 17 12.00 4.86 10.81
N LEU A 18 11.11 3.91 11.10
CA LEU A 18 10.91 2.77 10.22
C LEU A 18 10.52 3.38 8.87
N ALA A 19 11.35 3.14 7.86
CA ALA A 19 11.07 3.64 6.53
C ALA A 19 9.82 2.91 6.04
N GLY A 20 8.67 3.58 6.08
CA GLY A 20 7.42 2.99 5.65
C GLY A 20 7.55 2.48 4.21
N GLU A 21 7.18 1.21 4.00
CA GLU A 21 7.23 0.56 2.69
C GLU A 21 5.89 0.80 1.99
N ALA A 22 5.92 1.11 0.69
CA ALA A 22 4.73 1.30 -0.12
C ALA A 22 4.86 0.58 -1.47
N HIS A 23 3.81 -0.11 -1.88
CA HIS A 23 3.78 -0.83 -3.16
C HIS A 23 2.51 -0.56 -3.95
N VAL A 24 2.66 -0.51 -5.27
CA VAL A 24 1.55 -0.47 -6.21
C VAL A 24 1.22 -1.90 -6.61
N CYS A 25 -0.03 -2.30 -6.40
CA CYS A 25 -0.52 -3.63 -6.72
C CYS A 25 -1.50 -3.61 -7.88
N LYS A 26 -1.46 -4.63 -8.74
CA LYS A 26 -2.36 -4.77 -9.89
C LYS A 26 -3.12 -6.08 -9.81
N SER A 27 -4.42 -6.04 -10.05
CA SER A 27 -5.21 -7.25 -10.30
C SER A 27 -4.95 -7.82 -11.68
N GLN A 28 -5.56 -8.95 -11.99
CA GLN A 28 -5.76 -9.37 -13.38
C GLN A 28 -6.57 -8.34 -14.17
N THR A 29 -6.30 -8.24 -15.47
CA THR A 29 -7.09 -7.42 -16.39
C THR A 29 -8.41 -8.09 -16.72
N VAL A 30 -9.47 -7.29 -16.79
CA VAL A 30 -10.83 -7.70 -17.18
C VAL A 30 -11.29 -6.85 -18.35
N ALA A 31 -12.33 -7.29 -19.07
CA ALA A 31 -12.92 -6.48 -20.12
C ALA A 31 -13.48 -5.17 -19.52
N ASN A 32 -13.17 -4.05 -20.16
CA ASN A 32 -13.69 -2.73 -19.86
C ASN A 32 -15.14 -2.64 -20.35
N SER A 33 -16.03 -3.27 -19.60
CA SER A 33 -17.47 -3.24 -19.84
C SER A 33 -18.12 -2.21 -18.92
N ALA A 34 -19.31 -1.71 -19.27
CA ALA A 34 -20.04 -0.77 -18.42
C ALA A 34 -20.31 -1.30 -17.00
N ALA A 35 -20.28 -2.62 -16.82
CA ALA A 35 -20.13 -3.27 -15.53
C ALA A 35 -18.65 -3.65 -15.35
N ASN A 36 -17.85 -2.79 -14.73
CA ASN A 36 -16.52 -3.19 -14.28
C ASN A 36 -16.65 -4.46 -13.42
N ALA A 37 -15.73 -5.42 -13.58
CA ALA A 37 -15.78 -6.64 -12.80
C ALA A 37 -15.73 -6.29 -11.31
N GLU A 38 -16.69 -6.81 -10.54
CA GLU A 38 -16.78 -6.57 -9.11
C GLU A 38 -15.48 -7.02 -8.43
N LEU A 39 -14.91 -6.14 -7.61
CA LEU A 39 -13.80 -6.49 -6.74
C LEU A 39 -14.32 -7.37 -5.61
N THR A 40 -13.77 -8.57 -5.50
CA THR A 40 -14.13 -9.51 -4.44
C THR A 40 -12.94 -9.76 -3.53
N ASP A 41 -13.20 -10.30 -2.35
CA ASP A 41 -12.17 -10.74 -1.41
C ASP A 41 -11.26 -11.85 -1.95
N ASN A 42 -11.63 -12.45 -3.10
CA ASN A 42 -10.85 -13.47 -3.79
C ASN A 42 -9.95 -12.88 -4.89
N THR A 43 -10.07 -11.59 -5.22
CA THR A 43 -9.26 -10.95 -6.25
C THR A 43 -7.81 -10.89 -5.80
N VAL A 44 -6.92 -11.51 -6.58
CA VAL A 44 -5.48 -11.55 -6.31
C VAL A 44 -4.82 -10.31 -6.93
N PHE A 45 -4.03 -9.63 -6.12
CA PHE A 45 -3.22 -8.48 -6.48
C PHE A 45 -1.75 -8.83 -6.44
N LYS A 46 -0.99 -8.37 -7.45
CA LYS A 46 0.47 -8.49 -7.52
C LYS A 46 1.11 -7.12 -7.31
N CYS A 47 1.97 -6.99 -6.31
CA CYS A 47 2.64 -5.76 -5.92
C CYS A 47 4.16 -5.88 -6.17
N GLY A 48 4.61 -5.58 -7.39
CA GLY A 48 5.99 -5.86 -7.81
C GLY A 48 6.26 -7.35 -8.02
N GLU A 49 7.47 -7.81 -7.71
CA GLU A 49 7.90 -9.20 -7.99
C GLU A 49 7.65 -10.17 -6.83
N SER A 50 7.67 -9.69 -5.58
CA SER A 50 7.72 -10.54 -4.38
C SER A 50 6.42 -10.57 -3.57
N ILE A 51 5.55 -9.58 -3.71
CA ILE A 51 4.33 -9.44 -2.90
C ILE A 51 3.12 -9.76 -3.78
N SER A 52 2.29 -10.70 -3.33
CA SER A 52 1.04 -11.04 -4.01
C SER A 52 0.05 -11.60 -3.01
N GLY A 53 -1.22 -11.22 -3.15
CA GLY A 53 -2.27 -11.72 -2.26
C GLY A 53 -3.63 -11.09 -2.53
N THR A 54 -4.64 -11.59 -1.84
CA THR A 54 -5.95 -10.94 -1.79
C THR A 54 -5.95 -9.82 -0.75
N ILE A 55 -6.94 -8.92 -0.80
CA ILE A 55 -7.07 -7.84 0.18
C ILE A 55 -7.05 -8.38 1.64
N PRO A 56 -7.83 -9.42 2.00
CA PRO A 56 -7.75 -10.00 3.35
C PRO A 56 -6.41 -10.67 3.68
N ALA A 57 -5.70 -11.23 2.69
CA ALA A 57 -4.38 -11.80 2.91
C ALA A 57 -3.33 -10.71 3.21
N LEU A 58 -3.30 -9.66 2.38
CA LEU A 58 -2.41 -8.51 2.57
C LEU A 58 -2.65 -7.83 3.92
N ALA A 59 -3.92 -7.65 4.31
CA ALA A 59 -4.28 -7.09 5.62
C ALA A 59 -3.78 -7.95 6.80
N ARG A 60 -3.88 -9.28 6.70
CA ARG A 60 -3.34 -10.20 7.73
C ARG A 60 -1.82 -10.16 7.82
N GLU A 61 -1.14 -9.87 6.72
CA GLU A 61 0.32 -9.68 6.68
C GLU A 61 0.75 -8.29 7.22
N GLY A 62 -0.21 -7.46 7.63
CA GLY A 62 0.03 -6.14 8.21
C GLY A 62 0.11 -5.01 7.18
N TRP A 63 -0.24 -5.27 5.91
CA TRP A 63 -0.34 -4.22 4.91
C TRP A 63 -1.64 -3.43 5.08
N LYS A 64 -1.54 -2.11 5.00
CA LYS A 64 -2.67 -1.18 4.95
C LYS A 64 -3.00 -0.88 3.49
N ILE A 65 -4.23 -1.12 3.06
CA ILE A 65 -4.71 -0.67 1.75
C ILE A 65 -5.08 0.80 1.89
N VAL A 66 -4.30 1.70 1.27
CA VAL A 66 -4.49 3.15 1.40
C VAL A 66 -5.21 3.77 0.21
N GLN A 67 -5.23 3.09 -0.94
CA GLN A 67 -5.97 3.52 -2.12
C GLN A 67 -6.40 2.33 -2.96
N GLN A 68 -7.61 2.41 -3.54
CA GLN A 68 -8.08 1.55 -4.61
C GLN A 68 -8.55 2.44 -5.77
N THR A 69 -8.13 2.09 -6.98
CA THR A 69 -8.52 2.76 -8.24
C THR A 69 -8.69 1.72 -9.33
N ASP A 70 -9.49 2.02 -10.36
CA ASP A 70 -9.49 1.25 -11.59
C ASP A 70 -8.62 1.98 -12.63
N GLN A 71 -7.85 1.24 -13.41
CA GLN A 71 -6.96 1.76 -14.44
C GLN A 71 -7.25 1.06 -15.76
N ALA A 72 -7.22 1.80 -16.86
CA ALA A 72 -7.22 1.21 -18.19
C ALA A 72 -5.86 0.56 -18.47
N ASP A 73 -5.88 -0.58 -19.17
CA ASP A 73 -4.64 -1.18 -19.65
C ASP A 73 -4.09 -0.34 -20.81
N VAL A 74 -2.81 0.01 -20.73
CA VAL A 74 -2.14 0.88 -21.71
C VAL A 74 -1.85 0.15 -23.03
N THR A 75 -1.76 -1.17 -22.99
CA THR A 75 -1.53 -2.02 -24.17
C THR A 75 -2.84 -2.43 -24.82
N ASP A 76 -3.92 -2.52 -24.04
CA ASP A 76 -5.26 -2.84 -24.52
C ASP A 76 -6.32 -1.99 -23.80
N PRO A 77 -6.67 -0.81 -24.34
CA PRO A 77 -7.64 0.10 -23.71
C PRO A 77 -9.06 -0.48 -23.56
N SER A 78 -9.34 -1.61 -24.23
CA SER A 78 -10.58 -2.38 -24.03
C SER A 78 -10.58 -3.19 -22.72
N LYS A 79 -9.49 -3.14 -21.95
CA LYS A 79 -9.35 -3.79 -20.65
C LYS A 79 -9.08 -2.80 -19.54
N THR A 80 -9.54 -3.16 -18.35
CA THR A 80 -9.26 -2.44 -17.10
C THR A 80 -8.71 -3.40 -16.06
N TYR A 81 -8.04 -2.87 -15.05
CA TYR A 81 -7.61 -3.62 -13.88
C TYR A 81 -7.77 -2.74 -12.63
N ALA A 82 -8.00 -3.38 -11.49
CA ALA A 82 -7.95 -2.70 -10.21
C ALA A 82 -6.49 -2.52 -9.79
N GLN A 83 -6.17 -1.32 -9.34
CA GLN A 83 -4.90 -0.95 -8.75
C GLN A 83 -5.09 -0.61 -7.28
N LEU A 84 -4.24 -1.20 -6.43
CA LEU A 84 -4.14 -0.82 -5.01
C LEU A 84 -2.82 -0.10 -4.75
N ILE A 85 -2.84 0.78 -3.75
CA ILE A 85 -1.62 1.20 -3.06
C ILE A 85 -1.69 0.58 -1.66
N ILE A 86 -0.65 -0.18 -1.31
CA ILE A 86 -0.48 -0.74 0.02
C ILE A 86 0.69 -0.08 0.74
N GLN A 87 0.59 0.05 2.06
CA GLN A 87 1.62 0.63 2.90
C GLN A 87 1.82 -0.18 4.18
N LYS A 88 3.03 -0.19 4.72
CA LYS A 88 3.36 -0.76 6.01
C LYS A 88 4.31 0.17 6.74
N ASP A 89 4.10 0.33 8.04
CA ASP A 89 4.96 1.15 8.91
C ASP A 89 6.18 0.37 9.38
#